data_AF-X0T4M3-F1
#
_entry.id   AF-X0T4M3-F1
#
_cell.length_a   1.000
_cell.length_b   1.000
_cell.length_c   1.000
_cell.angle_alpha   90.00
_cell.angle_beta   90.00
_cell.angle_gamma   90.00
#
_symmetry.space_group_name_H-M   'P 1'
#
loop_
_entity.id
_entity.type
_entity.pdbx_description
1 polymer ?
#
loop_
_entity_poly.entity_id
_entity_poly.type
_entity_poly.pdbx_seq_one_letter_code
_entity_poly.pdbx_strand_id
1 'polypeptide(L)'
;RADQGYAATRAVIWNLAKLMIVKDVFYVSYLLTRYEKLKRDRQKYQVNMAGGDKIRYKRTFHPRILGYRLDIKLPHFTTRIMARLKFIRVLSQVSRQKERAFLGWYLGLVEGFARDGDLSYEQEVEILDSPAEVRGYAELREERMTQAREKVESITLASRKKAIA
;
A
#
# COMPACT_ATOMS: atom_id res chain seq x y z
N ARG A 1 9.62 22.29 -4.46
CA ARG A 1 10.21 23.24 -5.42
C ARG A 1 11.50 22.64 -6.01
N ALA A 2 12.09 23.19 -7.08
CA ALA A 2 13.24 22.57 -7.76
C ALA A 2 14.53 22.62 -6.92
N ASP A 3 14.74 23.73 -6.21
CA ASP A 3 15.74 23.99 -5.17
C ASP A 3 15.71 22.98 -4.02
N GLN A 4 14.58 22.32 -3.80
CA GLN A 4 14.39 21.29 -2.76
C GLN A 4 14.16 19.90 -3.37
N GLY A 5 14.57 19.69 -4.62
CA GLY A 5 14.51 18.38 -5.29
C GLY A 5 13.09 17.82 -5.46
N TYR A 6 12.08 18.70 -5.51
CA TYR A 6 10.66 18.33 -5.58
C TYR A 6 10.21 17.38 -4.46
N ALA A 7 10.76 17.53 -3.24
CA ALA A 7 10.50 16.63 -2.11
C ALA A 7 9.00 16.37 -1.86
N ALA A 8 8.18 17.42 -1.74
CA ALA A 8 6.73 17.29 -1.57
C ALA A 8 6.08 16.49 -2.72
N THR A 9 6.39 16.83 -3.98
CA THR A 9 5.85 16.14 -5.15
C THR A 9 6.24 14.67 -5.18
N ARG A 10 7.49 14.34 -4.82
CA ARG A 10 7.97 12.95 -4.75
C ARG A 10 7.23 12.16 -3.67
N ALA A 11 7.06 12.76 -2.49
CA ALA A 11 6.32 12.16 -1.38
C ALA A 11 4.87 11.87 -1.81
N VAL A 12 4.18 12.86 -2.40
CA VAL A 12 2.81 12.73 -2.88
C VAL A 12 2.68 11.65 -3.94
N ILE A 13 3.47 11.70 -5.02
CA ILE A 13 3.37 10.71 -6.11
C ILE A 13 3.57 9.30 -5.57
N TRP A 14 4.59 9.10 -4.73
CA TRP A 14 4.91 7.79 -4.20
C TRP A 14 3.81 7.27 -3.27
N ASN A 15 3.37 8.09 -2.31
CA ASN A 15 2.40 7.67 -1.31
C ASN A 15 1.00 7.55 -1.90
N LEU A 16 0.60 8.44 -2.81
CA LEU A 16 -0.66 8.34 -3.53
C LEU A 16 -0.71 7.06 -4.36
N ALA A 17 0.32 6.78 -5.17
CA ALA A 17 0.39 5.54 -5.94
C ALA A 17 0.30 4.31 -5.03
N LYS A 18 1.00 4.32 -3.89
CA LYS A 18 0.96 3.24 -2.91
C LYS A 18 -0.44 3.03 -2.31
N LEU A 19 -1.12 4.11 -1.91
CA LEU A 19 -2.44 4.04 -1.27
C LEU A 19 -3.56 3.72 -2.29
N MET A 20 -3.40 4.13 -3.55
CA MET A 20 -4.31 3.77 -4.64
C MET A 20 -4.17 2.31 -5.08
N ILE A 21 -2.99 1.70 -4.91
CA ILE A 21 -2.79 0.28 -5.25
C ILE A 21 -3.46 -0.60 -4.21
N VAL A 22 -4.68 -1.01 -4.53
CA VAL A 22 -5.45 -1.98 -3.73
C VAL A 22 -4.82 -3.37 -3.88
N LYS A 23 -4.01 -3.77 -2.91
CA LYS A 23 -3.44 -5.12 -2.79
C LYS A 23 -4.43 -6.04 -2.09
N ASP A 24 -5.46 -6.46 -2.82
CA ASP A 24 -6.35 -7.53 -2.39
C ASP A 24 -5.89 -8.90 -2.94
N VAL A 25 -6.40 -9.97 -2.32
CA VAL A 25 -6.03 -11.36 -2.69
C VAL A 25 -6.36 -11.65 -4.15
N PHE A 26 -7.42 -11.07 -4.70
CA PHE A 26 -7.84 -11.28 -6.09
C PHE A 26 -6.91 -10.54 -7.07
N TYR A 27 -6.53 -9.30 -6.76
CA TYR A 27 -5.60 -8.49 -7.52
C TYR A 27 -4.19 -9.07 -7.47
N VAL A 28 -3.73 -9.52 -6.30
CA VAL A 28 -2.46 -10.25 -6.16
C VAL A 28 -2.51 -11.56 -6.95
N SER A 29 -3.59 -12.34 -6.85
CA SER A 29 -3.74 -13.57 -7.64
C SER A 29 -3.72 -13.31 -9.14
N TYR A 30 -4.35 -12.24 -9.59
CA TYR A 30 -4.29 -11.78 -10.97
C TYR A 30 -2.86 -11.39 -11.39
N LEU A 31 -2.13 -10.62 -10.59
CA LEU A 31 -0.72 -10.29 -10.88
C LEU A 31 0.19 -11.52 -10.89
N LEU A 32 -0.06 -12.49 -10.03
CA LEU A 32 0.72 -13.73 -9.94
C LEU A 32 0.47 -14.69 -11.10
N THR A 33 -0.65 -14.54 -11.81
CA THR A 33 -1.04 -15.40 -12.94
C THR A 33 -0.79 -14.73 -14.30
N ARG A 34 -0.33 -13.47 -14.31
CA ARG A 34 0.02 -12.71 -15.52
C ARG A 34 1.24 -13.30 -16.25
N TYR A 35 1.20 -13.26 -17.58
CA TYR A 35 2.27 -13.77 -18.43
C TYR A 35 3.61 -13.07 -18.16
N GLU A 36 3.57 -11.76 -17.93
CA GLU A 36 4.73 -10.91 -17.64
C GLU A 36 5.45 -11.39 -16.37
N LYS A 37 4.70 -11.81 -15.35
CA LYS A 37 5.27 -12.37 -14.12
C LYS A 37 5.96 -13.70 -14.39
N LEU A 38 5.31 -14.58 -15.16
CA LEU A 38 5.88 -15.87 -15.54
C LEU A 38 7.16 -15.70 -16.39
N LYS A 39 7.16 -14.77 -17.35
CA LYS A 39 8.33 -14.43 -18.16
C LYS A 39 9.48 -13.90 -17.31
N ARG A 40 9.19 -12.97 -16.39
CA ARG A 40 10.19 -12.44 -15.46
C ARG A 40 10.78 -13.52 -14.55
N ASP A 41 9.97 -14.46 -14.08
CA ASP A 41 10.45 -15.58 -13.27
C ASP A 41 11.35 -16.51 -14.07
N ARG A 42 10.98 -16.84 -15.32
CA ARG A 42 11.83 -17.64 -16.20
C ARG A 42 13.20 -16.99 -16.42
N GLN A 43 13.22 -15.68 -16.66
CA GLN A 43 14.46 -14.92 -16.82
C GLN A 43 15.27 -14.89 -15.52
N LYS A 44 14.63 -14.58 -14.38
CA LYS A 44 15.27 -14.48 -13.07
C LYS A 44 15.95 -15.78 -12.65
N TYR A 45 15.30 -16.91 -12.93
CA TYR A 45 15.78 -18.25 -12.56
C TYR A 45 16.43 -18.99 -13.73
N GLN A 46 16.69 -18.30 -14.86
CA GLN A 46 17.36 -18.85 -16.06
C GLN A 46 16.77 -20.19 -16.54
N VAL A 47 15.45 -20.32 -16.48
CA VAL A 47 14.76 -21.59 -16.74
C VAL A 47 14.70 -21.87 -18.23
N ASN A 48 15.30 -22.98 -18.67
CA ASN A 48 15.27 -23.42 -20.05
C ASN A 48 14.14 -24.45 -20.27
N MET A 49 12.98 -23.95 -20.71
CA MET A 49 11.83 -24.81 -21.03
C MET A 49 12.11 -25.83 -22.15
N ALA A 50 12.97 -25.49 -23.12
CA ALA A 50 13.32 -26.38 -24.22
C ALA A 50 14.21 -27.55 -23.74
N GLY A 51 15.02 -27.31 -22.70
CA GLY A 51 15.83 -28.33 -22.04
C GLY A 51 15.08 -29.20 -21.04
N GLY A 52 13.78 -28.97 -20.84
CA GLY A 52 12.94 -29.75 -19.93
C GLY A 52 12.77 -29.17 -18.52
N ASP A 53 13.31 -27.98 -18.23
CA ASP A 53 13.17 -27.34 -16.93
C ASP A 53 11.71 -26.99 -16.62
N LYS A 54 11.32 -27.13 -15.35
CA LYS A 54 9.95 -26.87 -14.88
C LYS A 54 9.94 -25.97 -13.66
N ILE A 55 9.06 -24.97 -13.67
CA ILE A 55 8.78 -24.14 -12.48
C ILE A 55 7.53 -24.66 -11.79
N ARG A 56 7.64 -24.99 -10.50
CA ARG A 56 6.49 -25.31 -9.64
C ARG A 56 6.28 -24.21 -8.60
N TYR A 57 5.12 -23.57 -8.65
CA TYR A 57 4.74 -22.53 -7.70
C TYR A 57 4.02 -23.16 -6.49
N LYS A 58 4.66 -23.11 -5.32
CA LYS A 58 4.00 -23.38 -4.02
C LYS A 58 3.60 -22.05 -3.39
N ARG A 59 2.36 -21.94 -2.93
CA ARG A 59 1.82 -20.73 -2.30
C ARG A 59 1.29 -21.08 -0.92
N THR A 60 1.75 -20.34 0.08
CA THR A 60 1.18 -20.38 1.42
C THR A 60 0.46 -19.07 1.64
N PHE A 61 -0.81 -19.17 1.98
CA PHE A 61 -1.63 -18.06 2.40
C PHE A 61 -1.59 -18.02 3.91
N HIS A 62 -1.28 -16.85 4.46
CA HIS A 62 -1.13 -16.63 5.89
C HIS A 62 -2.24 -15.70 6.40
N PRO A 63 -3.52 -16.10 6.32
CA PRO A 63 -4.57 -15.27 6.89
C PRO A 63 -4.36 -15.22 8.40
N ARG A 64 -4.50 -14.02 8.95
CA ARG A 64 -4.74 -13.86 10.37
C ARG A 64 -6.24 -13.75 10.59
N ILE A 65 -6.75 -14.60 11.47
CA ILE A 65 -8.15 -14.63 11.87
C ILE A 65 -8.12 -14.58 13.39
N LEU A 66 -8.74 -13.56 13.98
CA LEU A 66 -8.80 -13.37 15.44
C LEU A 66 -7.40 -13.40 16.11
N GLY A 67 -6.39 -12.81 15.45
CA GLY A 67 -5.00 -12.78 15.96
C GLY A 67 -4.17 -14.04 15.70
N TYR A 68 -4.78 -15.15 15.29
CA TYR A 68 -4.07 -16.39 14.96
C TYR A 68 -3.62 -16.41 13.50
N ARG A 69 -2.33 -16.67 13.26
CA ARG A 69 -1.80 -16.89 11.91
C ARG A 69 -2.04 -18.34 11.50
N LEU A 70 -2.88 -18.55 10.50
CA LEU A 70 -3.09 -19.86 9.89
C LEU A 70 -2.20 -20.00 8.67
N ASP A 71 -1.55 -21.15 8.50
CA ASP A 71 -0.69 -21.43 7.34
C ASP A 71 -1.43 -22.35 6.37
N ILE A 72 -2.11 -21.75 5.40
CA ILE A 72 -2.92 -22.48 4.42
C ILE A 72 -2.10 -22.67 3.14
N LYS A 73 -1.70 -23.91 2.85
CA LYS A 73 -1.05 -24.23 1.57
C LYS A 73 -2.11 -24.27 0.47
N LEU A 74 -2.05 -23.30 -0.44
CA LEU A 74 -2.98 -23.22 -1.55
C LEU A 74 -2.36 -23.85 -2.81
N PRO A 75 -3.05 -24.80 -3.47
CA PRO A 75 -2.64 -25.28 -4.78
C PRO A 75 -2.56 -24.13 -5.79
N HIS A 76 -1.61 -24.17 -6.73
CA HIS A 76 -1.39 -23.06 -7.66
C HIS A 76 -2.63 -22.71 -8.51
N PHE A 77 -3.47 -23.68 -8.85
CA PHE A 77 -4.67 -23.43 -9.65
C PHE A 77 -5.68 -22.51 -8.94
N THR A 78 -5.67 -22.45 -7.61
CA THR A 78 -6.59 -21.58 -6.84
C THR A 78 -6.36 -20.11 -7.17
N THR A 79 -5.10 -19.69 -7.39
CA THR A 79 -4.78 -18.32 -7.84
C THR A 79 -5.34 -18.01 -9.22
N ARG A 80 -5.42 -19.00 -10.13
CA ARG A 80 -6.07 -18.83 -11.43
C ARG A 80 -7.58 -18.67 -11.30
N ILE A 81 -8.21 -19.38 -10.37
CA ILE A 81 -9.63 -19.23 -10.06
C ILE A 81 -9.87 -17.83 -9.45
N MET A 82 -9.14 -17.46 -8.40
CA MET A 82 -9.26 -16.14 -7.77
C MET A 82 -9.03 -14.99 -8.78
N ALA A 83 -8.08 -15.14 -9.71
CA ALA A 83 -7.84 -14.14 -10.76
C ALA A 83 -9.04 -13.94 -11.72
N ARG A 84 -9.91 -14.94 -11.86
CA ARG A 84 -11.14 -14.87 -12.67
C ARG A 84 -12.35 -14.39 -11.87
N LEU A 85 -12.37 -14.61 -10.56
CA LEU A 85 -13.44 -14.17 -9.66
C LEU A 85 -13.36 -12.67 -9.29
N LYS A 86 -13.07 -11.82 -10.27
CA LYS A 86 -12.90 -10.36 -10.06
C LYS A 86 -14.18 -9.68 -9.58
N PHE A 87 -15.35 -10.26 -9.85
CA PHE A 87 -16.64 -9.72 -9.40
C PHE A 87 -16.79 -9.78 -7.87
N ILE A 88 -16.19 -10.76 -7.20
CA ILE A 88 -16.18 -10.87 -5.72
C ILE A 88 -15.43 -9.69 -5.08
N ARG A 89 -14.57 -9.02 -5.85
CA ARG A 89 -13.87 -7.82 -5.40
C ARG A 89 -14.84 -6.75 -4.92
N VAL A 90 -16.02 -6.63 -5.53
CA VAL A 90 -17.06 -5.64 -5.13
C VAL A 90 -17.50 -5.89 -3.69
N LEU A 91 -17.75 -7.13 -3.29
CA LEU A 91 -18.09 -7.50 -1.92
C LEU A 91 -16.92 -7.25 -0.96
N SER A 92 -15.69 -7.48 -1.41
CA SER A 92 -14.48 -7.19 -0.62
C SER A 92 -14.24 -5.70 -0.37
N GLN A 93 -14.88 -4.79 -1.13
CA GLN A 93 -14.74 -3.35 -0.92
C GLN A 93 -15.37 -2.88 0.39
N VAL A 94 -16.38 -3.58 0.90
CA VAL A 94 -17.00 -3.28 2.21
C VAL A 94 -15.98 -3.47 3.34
N SER A 95 -15.13 -4.51 3.25
CA SER A 95 -14.05 -4.76 4.19
C SER A 95 -12.90 -3.73 4.11
N ARG A 96 -12.92 -2.78 3.16
CA ARG A 96 -11.84 -1.82 2.88
C ARG A 96 -12.23 -0.37 3.09
N GLN A 97 -13.34 -0.11 3.77
CA GLN A 97 -13.76 1.26 4.09
C GLN A 97 -12.66 2.04 4.83
N LYS A 98 -11.93 1.41 5.75
CA LYS A 98 -10.82 2.03 6.49
C LYS A 98 -9.68 2.49 5.56
N GLU A 99 -9.27 1.68 4.60
CA GLU A 99 -8.23 2.03 3.63
C GLU A 99 -8.67 3.19 2.72
N ARG A 100 -9.93 3.19 2.29
CA ARG A 100 -10.51 4.28 1.48
C ARG A 100 -10.64 5.57 2.27
N ALA A 101 -11.05 5.48 3.54
CA ALA A 101 -11.09 6.61 4.45
C ALA A 101 -9.69 7.18 4.71
N PHE A 102 -8.67 6.32 4.80
CA PHE A 102 -7.28 6.76 4.91
C PHE A 102 -6.78 7.44 3.63
N LEU A 103 -7.10 6.90 2.45
CA LEU A 103 -6.80 7.57 1.17
C LEU A 103 -7.50 8.93 1.07
N GLY A 104 -8.78 9.02 1.45
CA GLY A 104 -9.53 10.28 1.48
C GLY A 104 -8.91 11.30 2.44
N TRP A 105 -8.52 10.86 3.65
CA TRP A 105 -7.77 11.69 4.59
C TRP A 105 -6.44 12.19 4.00
N TYR A 106 -5.67 11.33 3.34
CA TYR A 106 -4.41 11.72 2.70
C TYR A 106 -4.62 12.70 1.55
N LEU A 107 -5.67 12.50 0.72
CA LEU A 107 -6.05 13.45 -0.31
C LEU A 107 -6.38 14.82 0.30
N GLY A 108 -7.06 14.87 1.44
CA GLY A 108 -7.30 16.12 2.17
C GLY A 108 -6.00 16.82 2.61
N LEU A 109 -4.96 16.07 3.00
CA LEU A 109 -3.64 16.66 3.29
C LEU A 109 -2.98 17.24 2.03
N VAL A 110 -3.10 16.55 0.90
CA VAL A 110 -2.56 17.02 -0.39
C VAL A 110 -3.31 18.25 -0.89
N GLU A 111 -4.63 18.31 -0.71
CA GLU A 111 -5.45 19.49 -1.06
C GLU A 111 -5.18 20.70 -0.15
N GLY A 112 -4.83 20.45 1.12
CA GLY A 112 -4.43 21.47 2.08
C GLY A 112 -2.97 21.94 1.95
N PHE A 113 -2.17 21.24 1.13
CA PHE A 113 -0.77 21.60 0.89
C PHE A 113 -0.67 22.96 0.20
N ALA A 114 0.14 23.86 0.77
CA ALA A 114 0.35 25.23 0.29
C ALA A 114 -0.89 26.14 0.28
N ARG A 115 -1.66 26.13 1.38
CA ARG A 115 -2.74 27.09 1.62
C ARG A 115 -2.44 27.88 2.90
N ASP A 116 -1.58 28.88 2.78
CA ASP A 116 -1.29 29.96 3.77
C ASP A 116 -1.45 29.55 5.25
N GLY A 117 -0.46 28.83 5.82
CA GLY A 117 -0.56 28.31 7.18
C GLY A 117 0.74 28.33 7.99
N ASP A 118 0.60 28.20 9.31
CA ASP A 118 1.63 28.27 10.37
C ASP A 118 2.72 27.17 10.32
N LEU A 119 2.78 26.38 9.24
CA LEU A 119 3.70 25.25 9.11
C LEU A 119 4.88 25.63 8.23
N SER A 120 6.10 25.27 8.67
CA SER A 120 7.27 25.33 7.80
C SER A 120 7.15 24.29 6.67
N TYR A 121 7.76 24.59 5.53
CA TYR A 121 7.78 23.66 4.40
C TYR A 121 8.30 22.26 4.77
N GLU A 122 9.28 22.17 5.67
CA GLU A 122 9.82 20.88 6.13
C GLU A 122 8.77 20.06 6.89
N GLN A 123 7.99 20.71 7.75
CA GLN A 123 6.88 20.06 8.46
C GLN A 123 5.79 19.60 7.48
N GLU A 124 5.49 20.40 6.45
CA GLU A 124 4.53 19.99 5.42
C GLU A 124 5.02 18.76 4.63
N VAL A 125 6.29 18.72 4.24
CA VAL A 125 6.88 17.55 3.58
C VAL A 125 6.84 16.34 4.49
N GLU A 126 7.13 16.50 5.79
CA GLU A 126 7.04 15.41 6.76
C GLU A 126 5.61 14.87 6.91
N ILE A 127 4.61 15.76 6.93
CA ILE A 127 3.19 15.39 6.94
C ILE A 127 2.85 14.58 5.68
N LEU A 128 3.29 15.03 4.50
CA LEU A 128 3.06 14.34 3.24
C LEU A 128 3.78 12.99 3.12
N ASP A 129 4.89 12.83 3.83
CA ASP A 129 5.64 11.57 3.88
C ASP A 129 5.14 10.61 4.97
N SER A 130 4.27 11.05 5.89
CA SER A 130 3.72 10.22 6.98
C SER A 130 3.17 8.84 6.54
N PRO A 131 2.56 8.65 5.35
CA PRO A 131 2.13 7.32 4.95
C PRO A 131 3.28 6.36 4.61
N ALA A 132 4.53 6.82 4.44
CA ALA A 132 5.67 6.02 3.99
C ALA A 132 5.89 4.75 4.84
N GLU A 133 5.61 4.86 6.14
CA GLU A 133 5.73 3.80 7.14
C GLU A 133 4.55 2.81 7.14
N VAL A 134 3.42 3.18 6.52
CA VAL A 134 2.22 2.34 6.38
C VAL A 134 2.53 1.19 5.42
N ARG A 135 3.06 0.10 5.98
CA ARG A 135 3.46 -1.13 5.28
C ARG A 135 2.87 -2.35 5.96
N GLY A 136 3.00 -3.52 5.33
CA GLY A 136 2.61 -4.81 5.92
C GLY A 136 1.18 -5.25 5.59
N TYR A 137 0.71 -6.27 6.31
CA TYR A 137 -0.61 -6.90 6.14
C TYR A 137 -1.75 -6.03 6.70
N ALA A 138 -3.00 -6.37 6.39
CA ALA A 138 -4.17 -5.54 6.70
C ALA A 138 -4.25 -5.10 8.18
N GLU A 139 -4.11 -6.02 9.13
CA GLU A 139 -4.18 -5.72 10.58
C GLU A 139 -3.07 -4.75 11.02
N LEU A 140 -1.81 -5.06 10.69
CA LEU A 140 -0.66 -4.18 11.00
C LEU A 140 -0.75 -2.84 10.27
N ARG A 141 -1.45 -2.80 9.13
CA ARG A 141 -1.63 -1.58 8.36
C ARG A 141 -2.61 -0.65 9.05
N GLU A 142 -3.65 -1.16 9.69
CA GLU A 142 -4.59 -0.35 10.46
C GLU A 142 -3.92 0.38 11.61
N GLU A 143 -3.15 -0.33 12.43
CA GLU A 143 -2.37 0.27 13.51
C GLU A 143 -1.42 1.36 12.98
N ARG A 144 -0.72 1.08 11.88
CA ARG A 144 0.20 2.05 11.26
C ARG A 144 -0.51 3.24 10.62
N MET A 145 -1.72 3.05 10.09
CA MET A 145 -2.54 4.16 9.60
C MET A 145 -2.94 5.08 10.75
N THR A 146 -3.26 4.52 11.91
CA THR A 146 -3.54 5.31 13.13
C THR A 146 -2.28 6.06 13.59
N GLN A 147 -1.13 5.39 13.69
CA GLN A 147 0.14 6.03 14.05
C GLN A 147 0.53 7.16 13.09
N ALA A 148 0.32 6.99 11.79
CA ALA A 148 0.57 8.04 10.80
C ALA A 148 -0.31 9.27 11.02
N ARG A 149 -1.58 9.07 11.41
CA ARG A 149 -2.50 10.17 11.75
C ARG A 149 -2.07 10.88 13.03
N GLU A 150 -1.79 10.13 14.08
CA GLU A 150 -1.29 10.66 15.36
C GLU A 150 -0.01 11.49 15.16
N LYS A 151 0.90 11.03 14.29
CA LYS A 151 2.10 11.78 13.92
C LYS A 151 1.74 13.13 13.29
N VAL A 152 0.85 13.17 12.30
CA VAL A 152 0.42 14.42 11.65
C VAL A 152 -0.27 15.37 12.63
N GLU A 153 -1.12 14.85 13.51
CA GLU A 153 -1.77 15.63 14.57
C GLU A 153 -0.74 16.25 15.52
N SER A 154 0.29 15.48 15.91
CA SER A 154 1.35 15.97 16.80
C SER A 154 2.14 17.14 16.18
N ILE A 155 2.47 17.05 14.89
CA ILE A 155 3.19 18.10 14.14
C ILE A 155 2.33 19.37 14.06
N THR A 156 1.04 19.19 13.75
CA THR A 156 0.09 20.31 13.60
C THR A 156 -0.14 21.03 14.95
N LEU A 157 -0.30 20.28 16.04
CA LEU A 157 -0.47 20.83 17.38
C LEU A 157 0.78 21.56 17.88
N ALA A 158 1.97 21.01 17.60
CA ALA A 158 3.23 21.66 17.95
C ALA A 158 3.39 23.01 17.24
N SER A 159 3.00 23.09 15.95
CA SER A 159 3.05 24.36 15.20
C SER A 159 2.08 25.39 15.76
N ARG A 160 0.85 25.00 16.08
CA ARG A 160 -0.15 25.91 16.68
C ARG A 160 0.30 26.48 18.02
N LYS A 161 0.91 25.66 18.89
CA LYS A 161 1.46 26.16 20.16
C LYS A 161 2.57 27.19 19.95
N LYS A 162 3.41 27.00 18.94
CA LYS A 162 4.48 27.94 18.59
C LYS A 162 3.96 29.26 17.99
N ALA A 163 2.79 29.24 17.36
CA ALA A 163 2.16 30.46 16.83
C ALA A 163 1.47 31.33 17.90
N ILE A 164 1.13 30.74 19.06
CA ILE A 164 0.44 31.42 20.17
C ILE A 164 1.42 31.98 21.22
N ALA A 165 2.66 31.46 21.27
CA ALA A 165 3.72 31.88 22.19
C ALA A 165 4.59 32.99 21.60
#